data_AF-A8XDP8-F1
#
_entry.id   AF-A8XDP8-F1
#
_cell.length_a   1.000
_cell.length_b   1.000
_cell.length_c   1.000
_cell.angle_alpha   90.00
_cell.angle_beta   90.00
_cell.angle_gamma   90.00
#
_symmetry.space_group_name_H-M   'P 1'
#
loop_
_entity.id
_entity.type
_entity.pdbx_description
1 polymer ?
#
loop_
_entity_poly.entity_id
_entity_poly.type
_entity_poly.pdbx_seq_one_letter_code
_entity_poly.pdbx_strand_id
1 'polypeptide(L)'
;MDAVPKIKWFIGLVSMLLSIPSNCILIFLVITKSPEKMGNYRHLMCYFSIMSMVVAVLNGTTQLYILSENRFVMVMNLEDTFLENHPKVALWILGNRILLGPKFNKKKFPGLTCASFQAIFVVTSINFIFRYFALERQGRLKYFAGKRLLLWITAPWVMGAMSMTSTILMGPRESMTERLRPDLLRRFNLNIDKTTYSGCFYYTIDEFGNSYINWRELWYLSLVNVMIWVSLYSILYFGYKSYKIVKGLIAQGENEYSRNLQTQLYKALVAQTLIPVFFIFIPVILYFISPYIGLCNDWAALLLQALCQLYPFFEPIPIIFLVDDYRNAFLNFFRRVLSKNQVASVQVYEPNQDSLSP
;
A
#
# COMPACT_ATOMS: atom_id res chain seq x y z
N MET A 1 -16.42 17.06 -18.38
CA MET A 1 -15.04 16.58 -18.11
C MET A 1 -14.80 16.31 -16.62
N ASP A 2 -15.84 16.34 -15.77
CA ASP A 2 -15.72 16.26 -14.30
C ASP A 2 -15.84 14.84 -13.70
N ALA A 3 -15.86 13.79 -14.54
CA ALA A 3 -16.06 12.42 -14.06
C ALA A 3 -14.79 11.83 -13.43
N VAL A 4 -13.61 12.11 -13.98
CA VAL A 4 -12.34 11.51 -13.55
C VAL A 4 -11.99 11.84 -12.09
N PRO A 5 -12.07 13.10 -11.62
CA PRO A 5 -11.82 13.42 -10.21
C PRO A 5 -12.81 12.74 -9.25
N LYS A 6 -14.11 12.72 -9.60
CA LYS A 6 -15.16 12.10 -8.79
C LYS A 6 -14.99 10.58 -8.68
N ILE A 7 -14.68 9.91 -9.80
CA ILE A 7 -14.42 8.47 -9.83
C ILE A 7 -13.19 8.15 -8.98
N LYS A 8 -12.14 8.95 -9.09
CA LYS A 8 -10.92 8.78 -8.29
C LYS A 8 -11.19 8.92 -6.79
N TRP A 9 -11.98 9.91 -6.39
CA TRP A 9 -12.42 10.09 -5.01
C TRP A 9 -13.15 8.85 -4.49
N PHE A 10 -14.08 8.34 -5.30
CA PHE A 10 -14.84 7.15 -4.96
C PHE A 10 -13.94 5.91 -4.81
N ILE A 11 -13.00 5.69 -5.73
CA ILE A 11 -12.03 4.58 -5.66
C ILE A 11 -11.17 4.67 -4.40
N GLY A 12 -10.64 5.85 -4.08
CA GLY A 12 -9.83 6.05 -2.88
C GLY A 12 -10.61 5.76 -1.59
N LEU A 13 -11.86 6.22 -1.52
CA LEU A 13 -12.74 5.98 -0.37
C LEU A 13 -13.10 4.50 -0.24
N VAL A 14 -13.48 3.84 -1.34
CA VAL A 14 -13.77 2.39 -1.34
C VAL A 14 -12.55 1.59 -0.92
N SER A 15 -11.36 1.92 -1.43
CA SER A 15 -10.12 1.24 -1.02
C SER A 15 -9.85 1.40 0.47
N MET A 16 -10.01 2.62 1.02
CA MET A 16 -9.84 2.87 2.45
C MET A 16 -10.84 2.06 3.29
N LEU A 17 -12.12 2.08 2.92
CA LEU A 17 -13.19 1.37 3.63
C LEU A 17 -13.04 -0.15 3.57
N LEU A 18 -12.42 -0.70 2.53
CA LEU A 18 -12.16 -2.13 2.40
C LEU A 18 -10.84 -2.55 3.08
N SER A 19 -9.80 -1.72 2.98
CA SER A 19 -8.47 -2.04 3.53
C SER A 19 -8.44 -2.02 5.05
N ILE A 20 -9.16 -1.10 5.71
CA ILE A 20 -9.18 -1.02 7.18
C ILE A 20 -9.77 -2.30 7.81
N PRO A 21 -11.00 -2.74 7.46
CA PRO A 21 -11.57 -3.96 8.05
C PRO A 21 -10.77 -5.22 7.73
N SER A 22 -10.27 -5.37 6.50
CA SER A 22 -9.52 -6.56 6.10
C SER A 22 -8.21 -6.69 6.88
N ASN A 23 -7.46 -5.61 7.07
CA ASN A 23 -6.26 -5.61 7.89
C ASN A 23 -6.56 -5.76 9.40
N CYS A 24 -7.65 -5.17 9.90
CA CYS A 24 -8.09 -5.39 11.28
C CYS A 24 -8.44 -6.87 11.55
N ILE A 25 -9.16 -7.51 10.63
CA ILE A 25 -9.48 -8.95 10.70
C ILE A 25 -8.20 -9.77 10.72
N LEU A 26 -7.23 -9.45 9.84
CA LEU A 26 -5.96 -10.16 9.82
C LEU A 26 -5.21 -10.01 11.16
N ILE A 27 -5.13 -8.80 11.72
CA ILE A 27 -4.53 -8.56 13.04
C ILE A 27 -5.23 -9.38 14.13
N PHE A 28 -6.56 -9.40 14.13
CA PHE A 28 -7.34 -10.17 15.10
C PHE A 28 -7.04 -11.68 15.00
N LEU A 29 -6.99 -12.23 13.79
CA LEU A 29 -6.67 -13.65 13.55
C LEU A 29 -5.23 -13.98 13.95
N VAL A 30 -4.29 -13.07 13.67
CA VAL A 30 -2.88 -13.24 14.05
C VAL A 30 -2.71 -13.25 15.57
N ILE A 31 -3.44 -12.41 16.32
CA ILE A 31 -3.36 -12.37 17.78
C ILE A 31 -4.01 -13.60 18.41
N THR A 32 -5.16 -14.03 17.90
CA THR A 32 -6.00 -15.04 18.57
C THR A 32 -5.72 -16.48 18.15
N LYS A 33 -5.18 -16.71 16.94
CA LYS A 33 -5.11 -18.04 16.31
C LYS A 33 -3.77 -18.34 15.63
N SER A 34 -2.75 -17.50 15.81
CA SER A 34 -1.42 -17.79 15.25
C SER A 34 -0.76 -18.97 15.98
N PRO A 35 -0.23 -19.97 15.25
CA PRO A 35 0.46 -21.10 15.85
C PRO A 35 1.77 -20.67 16.51
N GLU A 36 2.10 -21.24 17.67
CA GLU A 36 3.29 -20.88 18.46
C GLU A 36 4.60 -20.98 17.67
N LYS A 37 4.64 -21.88 16.69
CA LYS A 37 5.77 -22.10 15.77
C LYS A 37 6.12 -20.87 14.91
N MET A 38 5.21 -19.90 14.77
CA MET A 38 5.45 -18.66 14.04
C MET A 38 6.28 -17.63 14.82
N GLY A 39 6.36 -17.73 16.15
CA GLY A 39 7.19 -16.86 16.98
C GLY A 39 7.04 -15.36 16.66
N ASN A 40 8.14 -14.68 16.33
CA ASN A 40 8.17 -13.24 16.04
C ASN A 40 7.44 -12.82 14.75
N TYR A 41 7.06 -13.77 13.89
CA TYR A 41 6.38 -13.48 12.63
C TYR A 41 5.02 -12.81 12.84
N ARG A 42 4.29 -13.17 13.89
CA ARG A 42 3.01 -12.57 14.24
C ARG A 42 3.11 -11.05 14.43
N HIS A 43 4.20 -10.58 15.04
CA HIS A 43 4.45 -9.16 15.28
C HIS A 43 4.76 -8.42 13.98
N LEU A 44 5.48 -9.07 13.06
CA LEU A 44 5.79 -8.51 11.74
C LEU A 44 4.54 -8.42 10.86
N MET A 45 3.67 -9.44 10.88
CA MET A 45 2.37 -9.41 10.18
C MET A 45 1.47 -8.30 10.70
N CYS A 46 1.34 -8.15 12.03
CA CYS A 46 0.58 -7.04 12.61
C CYS A 46 1.16 -5.69 12.19
N TYR A 47 2.49 -5.55 12.19
CA TYR A 47 3.16 -4.33 11.74
C TYR A 47 2.86 -4.02 10.27
N PHE A 48 2.93 -5.01 9.38
CA PHE A 48 2.60 -4.83 7.97
C PHE A 48 1.15 -4.39 7.77
N SER A 49 0.21 -5.01 8.47
CA SER A 49 -1.20 -4.61 8.43
C SER A 49 -1.44 -3.19 8.93
N ILE A 50 -0.75 -2.76 10.00
CA ILE A 50 -0.83 -1.38 10.49
C ILE A 50 -0.29 -0.39 9.45
N MET A 51 0.86 -0.69 8.84
CA MET A 51 1.43 0.17 7.80
C MET A 51 0.52 0.26 6.56
N SER A 52 -0.06 -0.86 6.14
CA SER A 52 -1.02 -0.91 5.02
C SER A 52 -2.28 -0.09 5.31
N MET A 53 -2.78 -0.10 6.56
CA MET A 53 -3.89 0.77 6.98
C MET A 53 -3.53 2.25 6.96
N VAL A 54 -2.35 2.63 7.48
CA VAL A 54 -1.88 4.03 7.46
C VAL A 54 -1.80 4.54 6.02
N VAL A 55 -1.25 3.73 5.11
CA VAL A 55 -1.18 4.06 3.67
C VAL A 55 -2.57 4.19 3.06
N ALA A 56 -3.51 3.30 3.38
CA ALA A 56 -4.88 3.36 2.87
C ALA A 56 -5.61 4.64 3.31
N VAL A 57 -5.47 5.05 4.58
CA VAL A 57 -6.03 6.29 5.11
C VAL A 57 -5.42 7.51 4.42
N LEU A 58 -4.09 7.53 4.28
CA LEU A 58 -3.41 8.63 3.62
C LEU A 58 -3.81 8.71 2.14
N ASN A 59 -3.83 7.61 1.40
CA ASN A 59 -4.25 7.61 0.00
C ASN A 59 -5.72 8.03 -0.18
N GLY A 60 -6.62 7.58 0.70
CA GLY A 60 -8.03 7.95 0.66
C GLY A 60 -8.27 9.44 0.96
N THR A 61 -7.50 10.02 1.88
CA THR A 61 -7.61 11.44 2.26
C THR A 61 -6.92 12.39 1.28
N THR A 62 -5.90 11.92 0.54
CA THR A 62 -4.98 12.82 -0.17
C THR A 62 -5.12 12.93 -1.66
N GLN A 63 -5.89 12.06 -2.33
CA GLN A 63 -6.26 12.26 -3.74
C GLN A 63 -5.09 12.65 -4.66
N LEU A 64 -3.99 11.91 -4.59
CA LEU A 64 -2.76 12.25 -5.31
C LEU A 64 -2.91 12.01 -6.82
N TYR A 65 -2.86 13.06 -7.63
CA TYR A 65 -2.75 13.05 -9.10
C TYR A 65 -1.29 13.02 -9.50
N ILE A 66 -0.93 12.25 -10.51
CA ILE A 66 0.45 12.21 -11.01
C ILE A 66 0.40 12.51 -12.51
N LEU A 67 1.01 13.62 -12.92
CA LEU A 67 1.20 14.00 -14.31
C LEU A 67 2.60 13.57 -14.76
N SER A 68 2.67 12.84 -15.88
CA SER A 68 3.92 12.26 -16.42
C SER A 68 4.24 12.73 -17.85
N GLU A 69 3.71 13.86 -18.31
CA GLU A 69 3.98 14.37 -19.67
C GLU A 69 5.20 15.29 -19.70
N ASN A 70 6.39 14.72 -19.96
CA ASN A 70 7.69 15.41 -19.99
C ASN A 70 8.09 16.09 -18.66
N ARG A 71 7.39 15.77 -17.58
CA ARG A 71 7.58 16.25 -16.20
C ARG A 71 7.07 15.15 -15.28
N PHE A 72 7.64 15.00 -14.09
CA PHE A 72 7.09 14.12 -13.07
C PHE A 72 6.53 14.99 -11.95
N VAL A 73 5.21 15.22 -11.96
CA VAL A 73 4.55 16.11 -11.00
C VAL A 73 3.44 15.38 -10.28
N MET A 74 3.60 15.21 -8.97
CA MET A 74 2.52 14.80 -8.09
C MET A 74 1.74 16.05 -7.68
N VAL A 75 0.46 16.10 -8.05
CA VAL A 75 -0.48 17.17 -7.72
C VAL A 75 -1.50 16.63 -6.76
N MET A 76 -1.80 17.38 -5.72
CA MET A 76 -2.83 17.04 -4.77
C MET A 76 -3.94 18.08 -4.86
N ASN A 77 -5.16 17.60 -5.09
CA ASN A 77 -6.33 18.45 -5.01
C ASN A 77 -6.68 18.70 -3.53
N LEU A 78 -6.89 19.98 -3.15
CA LEU A 78 -7.37 20.36 -1.82
C LEU A 78 -8.83 20.83 -1.84
N GLU A 79 -9.43 21.02 -3.02
CA GLU A 79 -10.80 21.51 -3.19
C GLU A 79 -11.81 20.45 -2.73
N ASP A 80 -12.83 20.87 -1.95
CA ASP A 80 -13.91 20.03 -1.40
C ASP A 80 -13.47 18.87 -0.48
N THR A 81 -12.26 18.94 0.09
CA THR A 81 -11.74 17.93 1.02
C THR A 81 -11.86 18.44 2.46
N PHE A 82 -12.05 17.55 3.45
CA PHE A 82 -12.06 17.89 4.89
C PHE A 82 -10.83 18.70 5.35
N LEU A 83 -9.75 18.65 4.56
CA LEU A 83 -8.49 19.36 4.75
C LEU A 83 -8.56 20.87 4.43
N GLU A 84 -9.59 21.35 3.72
CA GLU A 84 -9.80 22.78 3.44
C GLU A 84 -9.93 23.61 4.73
N ASN A 85 -10.62 23.06 5.73
CA ASN A 85 -10.84 23.69 7.04
C ASN A 85 -9.66 23.53 8.02
N HIS A 86 -8.66 22.70 7.69
CA HIS A 86 -7.50 22.42 8.55
C HIS A 86 -6.15 22.56 7.80
N PRO A 87 -5.74 23.79 7.46
CA PRO A 87 -4.55 24.04 6.63
C PRO A 87 -3.25 23.50 7.25
N LYS A 88 -3.13 23.44 8.59
CA LYS A 88 -1.96 22.86 9.28
C LYS A 88 -1.84 21.34 9.10
N VAL A 89 -2.97 20.64 9.08
CA VAL A 89 -3.03 19.18 8.88
C VAL A 89 -2.79 18.85 7.41
N ALA A 90 -3.38 19.64 6.50
CA ALA A 90 -3.10 19.57 5.07
C ALA A 90 -1.58 19.74 4.81
N LEU A 91 -0.94 20.75 5.40
CA LEU A 91 0.50 20.99 5.27
C LEU A 91 1.35 19.80 5.72
N TRP A 92 1.00 19.17 6.86
CA TRP A 92 1.70 18.01 7.43
C TRP A 92 1.54 16.72 6.64
N ILE A 93 0.48 16.62 5.86
CA ILE A 93 0.17 15.46 5.03
C ILE A 93 0.80 15.63 3.63
N LEU A 94 0.77 16.85 3.08
CA LEU A 94 1.23 17.21 1.72
C LEU A 94 2.74 17.26 1.56
N GLY A 95 3.40 17.87 2.53
CA GLY A 95 4.81 18.20 2.42
C GLY A 95 5.14 19.25 1.39
N ASN A 96 4.68 20.48 1.61
CA ASN A 96 5.35 21.75 1.30
C ASN A 96 4.35 22.92 1.25
N ARG A 97 4.91 24.13 1.07
CA ARG A 97 4.29 25.45 1.02
C ARG A 97 2.95 25.41 0.28
N ILE A 98 1.85 25.48 1.04
CA ILE A 98 0.53 25.76 0.47
C ILE A 98 0.53 27.24 0.05
N LEU A 99 0.12 27.50 -1.19
CA LEU A 99 -0.03 28.84 -1.80
C LEU A 99 -1.32 29.56 -1.34
N LEU A 100 -1.89 29.17 -0.20
CA LEU A 100 -3.06 29.82 0.41
C LEU A 100 -2.60 31.08 1.15
N GLY A 101 -2.29 32.11 0.37
CA GLY A 101 -2.23 33.49 0.79
C GLY A 101 -0.91 33.99 1.41
N PRO A 102 -0.71 35.32 1.38
CA PRO A 102 0.56 35.98 1.75
C PRO A 102 0.92 35.89 3.26
N LYS A 103 0.03 35.36 4.12
CA LYS A 103 0.23 35.30 5.58
C LYS A 103 0.83 33.99 6.11
N PHE A 104 0.80 32.88 5.37
CA PHE A 104 1.41 31.61 5.82
C PHE A 104 2.88 31.52 5.40
N ASN A 105 3.71 32.17 6.22
CA ASN A 105 5.14 32.39 6.04
C ASN A 105 5.97 31.06 5.99
N LYS A 106 6.73 30.89 4.90
CA LYS A 106 8.11 30.34 4.83
C LYS A 106 8.49 29.02 5.57
N LYS A 107 7.58 28.14 5.97
CA LYS A 107 7.94 26.82 6.56
C LYS A 107 7.69 25.64 5.62
N LYS A 108 8.71 24.79 5.46
CA LYS A 108 8.63 23.48 4.80
C LYS A 108 7.96 22.49 5.77
N PHE A 109 7.01 21.69 5.29
CA PHE A 109 6.30 20.69 6.09
C PHE A 109 6.60 19.28 5.56
N PRO A 110 6.49 18.22 6.38
CA PRO A 110 6.71 16.83 5.96
C PRO A 110 5.66 16.32 4.96
N GLY A 111 6.09 15.62 3.90
CA GLY A 111 5.22 15.00 2.89
C GLY A 111 4.90 13.56 3.22
N LEU A 112 3.90 13.36 4.07
CA LEU A 112 3.57 12.06 4.65
C LEU A 112 3.05 11.06 3.60
N THR A 113 2.44 11.54 2.51
CA THR A 113 1.95 10.69 1.40
C THR A 113 3.08 10.02 0.64
N CYS A 114 4.07 10.77 0.18
CA CYS A 114 5.24 10.23 -0.53
C CYS A 114 6.09 9.34 0.39
N ALA A 115 6.20 9.69 1.67
CA ALA A 115 6.87 8.89 2.68
C ALA A 115 6.20 7.51 2.83
N SER A 116 4.87 7.50 2.92
CA SER A 116 4.07 6.29 3.13
C SER A 116 4.03 5.43 1.87
N PHE A 117 3.99 6.05 0.68
CA PHE A 117 4.14 5.34 -0.58
C PHE A 117 5.51 4.67 -0.69
N GLN A 118 6.61 5.33 -0.33
CA GLN A 118 7.92 4.67 -0.31
C GLN A 118 7.98 3.55 0.75
N ALA A 119 7.41 3.79 1.93
CA ALA A 119 7.41 2.81 3.02
C ALA A 119 6.71 1.50 2.63
N ILE A 120 5.64 1.55 1.82
CA ILE A 120 4.92 0.33 1.40
C ILE A 120 5.79 -0.59 0.55
N PHE A 121 6.58 -0.07 -0.41
CA PHE A 121 7.50 -0.89 -1.21
C PHE A 121 8.53 -1.59 -0.33
N VAL A 122 9.06 -0.87 0.67
CA VAL A 122 10.03 -1.44 1.60
C VAL A 122 9.38 -2.51 2.46
N VAL A 123 8.19 -2.24 3.04
CA VAL A 123 7.41 -3.22 3.81
C VAL A 123 7.13 -4.48 2.98
N THR A 124 6.62 -4.33 1.76
CA THR A 124 6.36 -5.45 0.85
C THR A 124 7.64 -6.23 0.58
N SER A 125 8.77 -5.56 0.34
CA SER A 125 10.06 -6.23 0.10
C SER A 125 10.53 -7.04 1.31
N ILE A 126 10.37 -6.52 2.53
CA ILE A 126 10.71 -7.23 3.78
C ILE A 126 9.81 -8.45 3.95
N ASN A 127 8.52 -8.35 3.60
CA ASN A 127 7.59 -9.46 3.63
C ASN A 127 8.06 -10.62 2.72
N PHE A 128 8.58 -10.33 1.51
CA PHE A 128 9.16 -11.34 0.63
C PHE A 128 10.46 -11.95 1.15
N ILE A 129 11.38 -11.11 1.65
CA ILE A 129 12.63 -11.58 2.26
C ILE A 129 12.32 -12.53 3.42
N PHE A 130 11.38 -12.15 4.28
CA PHE A 130 10.95 -12.96 5.40
C PHE A 130 10.41 -14.32 4.95
N ARG A 131 9.48 -14.33 3.98
CA ARG A 131 8.89 -15.57 3.47
C ARG A 131 9.94 -16.50 2.89
N TYR A 132 10.90 -15.96 2.16
CA TYR A 132 12.03 -16.73 1.64
C TYR A 132 12.79 -17.44 2.77
N PHE A 133 13.17 -16.71 3.83
CA PHE A 133 13.89 -17.31 4.96
C PHE A 133 13.04 -18.32 5.75
N ALA A 134 11.73 -18.12 5.81
CA ALA A 134 10.81 -19.07 6.43
C ALA A 134 10.77 -20.41 5.66
N LEU A 135 10.83 -20.35 4.32
CA LEU A 135 10.84 -21.53 3.45
C LEU A 135 12.17 -22.27 3.44
N GLU A 136 13.29 -21.55 3.55
CA GLU A 136 14.63 -22.13 3.53
C GLU A 136 14.90 -23.05 4.75
N ARG A 137 14.17 -22.89 5.87
CA ARG A 137 14.27 -23.68 7.12
C ARG A 137 15.69 -23.83 7.73
N GLN A 138 16.69 -23.09 7.24
CA GLN A 138 18.09 -23.12 7.72
C GLN A 138 18.36 -22.30 9.00
N GLY A 139 17.33 -22.04 9.83
CA GLY A 139 17.50 -21.26 11.07
C GLY A 139 17.80 -19.76 10.88
N ARG A 140 17.73 -19.25 9.64
CA ARG A 140 17.91 -17.81 9.32
C ARG A 140 16.78 -16.91 9.83
N LEU A 141 15.68 -17.48 10.32
CA LEU A 141 14.66 -16.74 11.08
C LEU A 141 15.23 -16.02 12.31
N LYS A 142 16.42 -16.41 12.81
CA LYS A 142 17.16 -15.67 13.85
C LYS A 142 17.47 -14.21 13.46
N TYR A 143 17.56 -13.89 12.16
CA TYR A 143 17.74 -12.49 11.70
C TYR A 143 16.50 -11.62 11.92
N PHE A 144 15.34 -12.23 12.13
CA PHE A 144 14.07 -11.57 12.45
C PHE A 144 13.71 -11.72 13.94
N ALA A 145 14.71 -11.98 14.78
CA ALA A 145 14.51 -12.16 16.22
C ALA A 145 15.35 -11.20 17.07
N GLY A 146 14.82 -10.85 18.25
CA GLY A 146 15.47 -9.98 19.22
C GLY A 146 15.74 -8.57 18.68
N LYS A 147 16.91 -8.01 19.00
CA LYS A 147 17.29 -6.63 18.62
C LYS A 147 17.35 -6.40 17.10
N ARG A 148 17.53 -7.46 16.29
CA ARG A 148 17.55 -7.37 14.83
C ARG A 148 16.16 -7.16 14.22
N LEU A 149 15.09 -7.56 14.92
CA LEU A 149 13.71 -7.27 14.51
C LEU A 149 13.44 -5.76 14.44
N LEU A 150 14.03 -5.01 15.38
CA LEU A 150 13.87 -3.55 15.44
C LEU A 150 14.45 -2.88 14.19
N LEU A 151 15.56 -3.39 13.64
CA LEU A 151 16.13 -2.89 12.39
C LEU A 151 15.13 -2.99 11.22
N TRP A 152 14.47 -4.14 11.08
CA TRP A 152 13.46 -4.35 10.03
C TRP A 152 12.22 -3.48 10.20
N ILE A 153 11.81 -3.22 11.45
CA ILE A 153 10.70 -2.30 11.74
C ILE A 153 11.10 -0.87 11.41
N THR A 154 12.33 -0.45 11.73
CA THR A 154 12.79 0.92 11.48
C THR A 154 13.09 1.23 10.01
N ALA A 155 13.44 0.22 9.21
CA ALA A 155 13.87 0.43 7.81
C ALA A 155 12.82 1.15 6.93
N PRO A 156 11.51 0.77 6.93
CA PRO A 156 10.48 1.51 6.21
C PRO A 156 10.36 2.98 6.61
N TRP A 157 10.54 3.30 7.89
CA TRP A 157 10.46 4.68 8.38
C TRP A 157 11.65 5.52 7.90
N VAL A 158 12.86 4.97 7.93
CA VAL A 158 14.06 5.66 7.45
C VAL A 158 13.95 5.94 5.95
N MET A 159 13.58 4.92 5.17
CA MET A 159 13.43 5.07 3.71
C MET A 159 12.28 6.02 3.35
N GLY A 160 11.17 5.96 4.09
CA GLY A 160 10.07 6.91 3.98
C GLY A 160 10.49 8.35 4.29
N ALA A 161 11.26 8.57 5.36
CA ALA A 161 11.78 9.88 5.74
C ALA A 161 12.78 10.44 4.73
N MET A 162 13.60 9.59 4.10
CA MET A 162 14.48 10.00 3.00
C MET A 162 13.68 10.46 1.78
N SER A 163 12.66 9.69 1.37
CA SER A 163 11.74 10.08 0.28
C SER A 163 11.04 11.40 0.59
N MET A 164 10.55 11.54 1.83
CA MET A 164 9.92 12.77 2.32
C MET A 164 10.85 13.99 2.24
N THR A 165 12.13 13.81 2.59
CA THR A 165 13.11 14.90 2.54
C THR A 165 13.37 15.31 1.09
N SER A 166 13.48 14.33 0.18
CA SER A 166 13.63 14.58 -1.26
C SER A 166 12.44 15.37 -1.83
N THR A 167 11.20 14.99 -1.49
CA THR A 167 10.01 15.72 -1.97
C THR A 167 9.90 17.11 -1.38
N ILE A 168 10.28 17.29 -0.11
CA ILE A 168 10.39 18.62 0.51
C ILE A 168 11.35 19.53 -0.28
N LEU A 169 12.49 18.98 -0.72
CA LEU A 169 13.51 19.72 -1.45
C LEU A 169 13.11 20.01 -2.91
N MET A 170 12.17 19.24 -3.47
CA MET A 170 11.58 19.40 -4.81
C MET A 170 10.30 20.26 -4.83
N GLY A 171 10.05 21.03 -3.77
CA GLY A 171 8.81 21.78 -3.61
C GLY A 171 8.51 22.83 -4.70
N PRO A 172 7.27 23.36 -4.71
CA PRO A 172 6.77 24.25 -5.75
C PRO A 172 7.58 25.56 -5.80
N ARG A 173 7.94 25.98 -7.02
CA ARG A 173 8.55 27.28 -7.34
C ARG A 173 7.57 28.08 -8.20
N GLU A 174 7.58 29.40 -8.06
CA GLU A 174 6.64 30.29 -8.78
C GLU A 174 6.67 30.08 -10.30
N SER A 175 7.85 29.99 -10.91
CA SER A 175 8.02 29.74 -12.36
C SER A 175 7.45 28.39 -12.84
N MET A 176 7.37 27.40 -11.94
CA MET A 176 6.86 26.06 -12.22
C MET A 176 5.34 26.02 -12.04
N THR A 177 4.82 26.86 -11.13
CA THR A 177 3.41 26.99 -10.82
C THR A 177 2.68 27.59 -12.01
N GLU A 178 3.22 28.67 -12.59
CA GLU A 178 2.61 29.32 -13.76
C GLU A 178 2.52 28.38 -14.98
N ARG A 179 3.51 27.49 -15.17
CA ARG A 179 3.48 26.50 -16.26
C ARG A 179 2.48 25.38 -16.02
N LEU A 180 2.21 25.04 -14.77
CA LEU A 180 1.32 23.94 -14.40
C LEU A 180 -0.15 24.39 -14.35
N ARG A 181 -0.40 25.69 -14.14
CA ARG A 181 -1.74 26.31 -14.07
C ARG A 181 -2.65 25.93 -15.26
N PRO A 182 -2.24 26.08 -16.54
CA PRO A 182 -3.11 25.74 -17.67
C PRO A 182 -3.38 24.23 -17.77
N ASP A 183 -2.39 23.39 -17.46
CA ASP A 183 -2.51 21.93 -17.54
C ASP A 183 -3.47 21.40 -16.47
N LEU A 184 -3.40 21.93 -15.24
CA LEU A 184 -4.29 21.54 -14.14
C LEU A 184 -5.73 21.97 -14.36
N LEU A 185 -5.92 23.19 -14.85
CA LEU A 185 -7.25 23.71 -15.16
C LEU A 185 -7.87 22.92 -16.33
N ARG A 186 -7.10 22.64 -17.38
CA ARG A 186 -7.61 21.97 -18.57
C ARG A 186 -7.90 20.48 -18.37
N ARG A 187 -7.06 19.75 -17.63
CA ARG A 187 -7.19 18.29 -17.47
C ARG A 187 -8.01 17.88 -16.28
N PHE A 188 -7.85 18.57 -15.16
CA PHE A 188 -8.46 18.18 -13.90
C PHE A 188 -9.51 19.18 -13.39
N ASN A 189 -9.70 20.31 -14.09
CA ASN A 189 -10.54 21.43 -13.66
C ASN A 189 -10.14 21.95 -12.27
N LEU A 190 -8.84 21.91 -11.97
CA LEU A 190 -8.29 22.25 -10.66
C LEU A 190 -7.70 23.66 -10.66
N ASN A 191 -8.08 24.45 -9.66
CA ASN A 191 -7.49 25.76 -9.46
C ASN A 191 -6.12 25.64 -8.76
N ILE A 192 -5.04 26.09 -9.41
CA ILE A 192 -3.69 25.96 -8.87
C ILE A 192 -3.49 26.69 -7.54
N ASP A 193 -4.24 27.78 -7.31
CA ASP A 193 -4.17 28.55 -6.07
C ASP A 193 -4.76 27.78 -4.86
N LYS A 194 -5.56 26.75 -5.16
CA LYS A 194 -6.11 25.79 -4.20
C LYS A 194 -5.53 24.40 -4.35
N THR A 195 -4.39 24.22 -5.04
CA THR A 195 -3.72 22.92 -5.10
C THR A 195 -2.26 23.04 -4.70
N THR A 196 -1.70 21.96 -4.16
CA THR A 196 -0.26 21.83 -3.96
C THR A 196 0.25 20.77 -4.89
N TYR A 197 1.45 21.00 -5.41
CA TYR A 197 2.17 20.02 -6.18
C TYR A 197 3.62 19.89 -5.71
N SER A 198 4.17 18.69 -5.90
CA SER A 198 5.58 18.38 -5.73
C SER A 198 6.02 17.63 -6.99
N GLY A 199 7.04 18.12 -7.67
CA GLY A 199 7.43 17.53 -8.94
C GLY A 199 8.78 17.98 -9.45
N CYS A 200 9.41 17.11 -10.23
CA CYS A 200 10.58 17.43 -11.01
C CYS A 200 10.14 17.90 -12.40
N PHE A 201 10.61 19.06 -12.82
CA PHE A 201 10.56 19.41 -14.23
C PHE A 201 11.95 19.11 -14.80
N TYR A 202 12.03 18.14 -15.72
CA TYR A 202 13.30 17.72 -16.31
C TYR A 202 14.03 18.88 -17.00
N TYR A 203 13.27 19.86 -17.51
CA TYR A 203 13.76 21.08 -18.13
C TYR A 203 13.16 22.31 -17.46
N THR A 204 14.03 23.19 -16.94
CA THR A 204 13.67 24.56 -16.56
C THR A 204 13.98 25.48 -17.75
N ILE A 205 13.20 26.55 -17.93
CA ILE A 205 13.52 27.58 -18.94
C ILE A 205 13.92 28.82 -18.16
N ASP A 206 15.07 29.38 -18.51
CA ASP A 206 15.61 30.61 -17.95
C ASP A 206 14.79 31.85 -18.39
N GLU A 207 15.04 33.01 -17.77
CA GLU A 207 14.41 34.29 -18.14
C GLU A 207 14.62 34.65 -19.63
N PHE A 208 15.68 34.10 -20.24
CA PHE A 208 16.05 34.28 -21.64
C PHE A 208 15.48 33.22 -22.60
N GLY A 209 14.59 32.33 -22.15
CA GLY A 209 13.96 31.32 -23.01
C GLY A 209 14.81 30.07 -23.28
N ASN A 210 16.00 29.95 -22.70
CA ASN A 210 16.88 28.79 -22.85
C ASN A 210 16.50 27.66 -21.89
N SER A 211 16.35 26.44 -22.42
CA SER A 211 16.08 25.25 -21.60
C SER A 211 17.37 24.69 -21.00
N TYR A 212 17.39 24.50 -19.68
CA TYR A 212 18.49 23.85 -18.97
C TYR A 212 17.98 22.76 -18.04
N ILE A 213 18.80 21.72 -17.86
CA ILE A 213 18.48 20.58 -17.00
C ILE A 213 18.70 20.98 -15.54
N ASN A 214 17.66 20.82 -14.72
CA ASN A 214 17.75 21.06 -13.29
C ASN A 214 18.33 19.83 -12.59
N TRP A 215 19.67 19.71 -12.63
CA TRP A 215 20.41 18.57 -12.06
C TRP A 215 20.09 18.29 -10.59
N ARG A 216 19.72 19.32 -9.83
CA ARG A 216 19.32 19.18 -8.43
C ARG A 216 18.02 18.39 -8.27
N GLU A 217 16.98 18.75 -9.01
CA GLU A 217 15.70 18.02 -8.95
C GLU A 217 15.81 16.63 -9.57
N LEU A 218 16.59 16.49 -10.64
CA LEU A 218 16.88 15.21 -11.25
C LEU A 218 17.57 14.27 -10.25
N TRP A 219 18.55 14.76 -9.48
CA TRP A 219 19.21 13.96 -8.44
C TRP A 219 18.23 13.43 -7.38
N TYR A 220 17.37 14.28 -6.84
CA TYR A 220 16.38 13.86 -5.83
C TYR A 220 15.36 12.87 -6.39
N LEU A 221 14.91 13.08 -7.63
CA LEU A 221 14.02 12.15 -8.32
C LEU A 221 14.72 10.81 -8.59
N SER A 222 15.97 10.82 -9.05
CA SER A 222 16.77 9.61 -9.25
C SER A 222 16.94 8.83 -7.97
N LEU A 223 17.17 9.50 -6.83
CA LEU A 223 17.30 8.86 -5.52
C LEU A 223 16.01 8.11 -5.13
N VAL A 224 14.85 8.74 -5.26
CA VAL A 224 13.56 8.09 -4.99
C VAL A 224 13.32 6.92 -5.95
N ASN A 225 13.64 7.08 -7.23
CA ASN A 225 13.51 6.02 -8.22
C ASN A 225 14.39 4.80 -7.90
N VAL A 226 15.66 5.01 -7.54
CA VAL A 226 16.58 3.93 -7.16
C VAL A 226 16.01 3.14 -5.97
N MET A 227 15.41 3.83 -4.98
CA MET A 227 14.79 3.15 -3.84
C MET A 227 13.63 2.24 -4.28
N ILE A 228 12.75 2.73 -5.16
CA ILE A 228 11.65 1.93 -5.72
C ILE A 228 12.21 0.72 -6.47
N TRP A 229 13.16 0.92 -7.38
CA TRP A 229 13.74 -0.16 -8.19
C TRP A 229 14.47 -1.21 -7.35
N VAL A 230 15.18 -0.81 -6.28
CA VAL A 230 15.81 -1.74 -5.34
C VAL A 230 14.76 -2.59 -4.61
N SER A 231 13.67 -1.97 -4.14
CA SER A 231 12.56 -2.71 -3.51
C SER A 231 11.89 -3.68 -4.49
N LEU A 232 11.63 -3.25 -5.72
CA LEU A 232 11.05 -4.08 -6.77
C LEU A 232 11.97 -5.27 -7.13
N TYR A 233 13.27 -5.01 -7.30
CA TYR A 233 14.26 -6.05 -7.55
C TYR A 233 14.29 -7.08 -6.42
N SER A 234 14.30 -6.65 -5.16
CA SER A 234 14.28 -7.54 -3.99
C SER A 234 13.05 -8.46 -4.02
N ILE A 235 11.86 -7.90 -4.25
CA ILE A 235 10.61 -8.67 -4.33
C ILE A 235 10.68 -9.74 -5.42
N LEU A 236 11.17 -9.41 -6.62
CA LEU A 236 11.31 -10.37 -7.72
C LEU A 236 12.36 -11.44 -7.42
N TYR A 237 13.52 -11.03 -6.91
CA TYR A 237 14.62 -11.95 -6.59
C TYR A 237 14.21 -12.96 -5.52
N PHE A 238 13.69 -12.49 -4.37
CA PHE A 238 13.25 -13.36 -3.29
C PHE A 238 11.97 -14.12 -3.63
N GLY A 239 11.08 -13.54 -4.44
CA GLY A 239 9.91 -14.23 -5.00
C GLY A 239 10.32 -15.43 -5.86
N TYR A 240 11.22 -15.23 -6.83
CA TYR A 240 11.74 -16.30 -7.69
C TYR A 240 12.48 -17.38 -6.88
N LYS A 241 13.32 -16.95 -5.92
CA LYS A 241 14.07 -17.90 -5.07
C LYS A 241 13.14 -18.75 -4.20
N SER A 242 12.09 -18.13 -3.65
CA SER A 242 11.04 -18.84 -2.91
C SER A 242 10.31 -19.84 -3.79
N TYR A 243 9.97 -19.46 -5.03
CA TYR A 243 9.36 -20.35 -6.01
C TYR A 243 10.23 -21.59 -6.30
N LYS A 244 11.54 -21.40 -6.49
CA LYS A 244 12.49 -22.49 -6.74
C LYS A 244 12.55 -23.50 -5.58
N ILE A 245 12.60 -23.00 -4.33
CA ILE A 245 12.61 -23.86 -3.13
C ILE A 245 11.35 -24.73 -3.10
N VAL A 246 10.18 -24.12 -3.30
CA VAL A 246 8.91 -24.86 -3.20
C VAL A 246 8.78 -25.88 -4.33
N LYS A 247 9.19 -25.55 -5.55
CA LYS A 247 9.23 -26.50 -6.67
C LYS A 247 10.15 -27.70 -6.37
N GLY A 248 11.29 -27.45 -5.72
CA GLY A 248 12.22 -28.51 -5.29
C GLY A 248 11.62 -29.42 -4.21
N LEU A 249 10.92 -28.86 -3.23
CA LEU A 249 10.27 -29.62 -2.15
C LEU A 249 9.14 -30.52 -2.67
N ILE A 250 8.32 -30.03 -3.60
CA ILE A 250 7.24 -30.83 -4.23
C ILE A 250 7.83 -32.02 -5.01
N ALA A 251 8.99 -31.85 -5.65
CA ALA A 251 9.66 -32.90 -6.39
C ALA A 251 10.27 -34.00 -5.49
N GLN A 252 10.52 -33.71 -4.22
CA GLN A 252 11.16 -34.64 -3.26
C GLN A 252 10.17 -35.59 -2.56
N GLY A 253 8.85 -35.45 -2.77
CA GLY A 253 7.91 -36.54 -2.53
C GLY A 253 7.81 -37.09 -1.10
N GLU A 254 7.90 -36.25 -0.06
CA GLU A 254 7.60 -36.71 1.29
C GLU A 254 6.08 -36.78 1.56
N ASN A 255 5.65 -37.87 2.19
CA ASN A 255 4.38 -38.19 2.87
C ASN A 255 3.15 -37.29 2.57
N GLU A 256 1.98 -37.87 2.28
CA GLU A 256 0.78 -37.17 1.75
C GLU A 256 0.36 -35.92 2.56
N TYR A 257 0.55 -35.96 3.89
CA TYR A 257 0.34 -34.82 4.78
C TYR A 257 1.35 -33.67 4.56
N SER A 258 2.64 -33.99 4.41
CA SER A 258 3.70 -33.02 4.08
C SER A 258 3.44 -32.40 2.71
N ARG A 259 3.00 -33.20 1.72
CA ARG A 259 2.62 -32.73 0.38
C ARG A 259 1.45 -31.73 0.42
N ASN A 260 0.41 -32.01 1.21
CA ASN A 260 -0.75 -31.11 1.32
C ASN A 260 -0.39 -29.78 1.99
N LEU A 261 0.37 -29.82 3.09
CA LEU A 261 0.87 -28.62 3.75
C LEU A 261 1.80 -27.80 2.83
N GLN A 262 2.69 -28.47 2.09
CA GLN A 262 3.59 -27.84 1.13
C GLN A 262 2.83 -27.23 -0.06
N THR A 263 1.76 -27.88 -0.54
CA THR A 263 0.90 -27.37 -1.62
C THR A 263 0.12 -26.13 -1.16
N GLN A 264 -0.31 -26.09 0.10
CA GLN A 264 -0.94 -24.91 0.68
C GLN A 264 0.04 -23.73 0.78
N LEU A 265 1.25 -23.98 1.29
CA LEU A 265 2.32 -22.98 1.34
C LEU A 265 2.71 -22.50 -0.07
N TYR A 266 2.72 -23.40 -1.07
CA TYR A 266 2.93 -23.05 -2.47
C TYR A 266 1.83 -22.15 -3.02
N LYS A 267 0.56 -22.51 -2.83
CA LYS A 267 -0.58 -21.71 -3.29
C LYS A 267 -0.61 -20.33 -2.62
N ALA A 268 -0.34 -20.28 -1.31
CA ALA A 268 -0.17 -19.04 -0.56
C ALA A 268 0.93 -18.16 -1.16
N LEU A 269 2.09 -18.76 -1.43
CA LEU A 269 3.24 -18.07 -1.98
C LEU A 269 2.94 -17.51 -3.38
N VAL A 270 2.40 -18.34 -4.28
CA VAL A 270 2.06 -17.96 -5.66
C VAL A 270 1.04 -16.82 -5.66
N ALA A 271 -0.06 -16.95 -4.90
CA ALA A 271 -1.07 -15.91 -4.81
C ALA A 271 -0.50 -14.60 -4.26
N GLN A 272 0.36 -14.68 -3.25
CA GLN A 272 0.98 -13.50 -2.67
C GLN A 272 2.09 -12.88 -3.52
N THR A 273 2.76 -13.62 -4.42
CA THR A 273 3.62 -13.05 -5.47
C THR A 273 2.81 -12.36 -6.57
N LEU A 274 1.67 -12.93 -6.96
CA LEU A 274 0.88 -12.41 -8.07
C LEU A 274 0.20 -11.07 -7.74
N ILE A 275 -0.23 -10.86 -6.50
CA ILE A 275 -0.91 -9.63 -6.10
C ILE A 275 -0.01 -8.38 -6.24
N PRO A 276 1.18 -8.29 -5.63
CA PRO A 276 2.07 -7.17 -5.86
C PRO A 276 2.46 -7.01 -7.33
N VAL A 277 2.62 -8.11 -8.08
CA VAL A 277 2.95 -8.02 -9.51
C VAL A 277 1.83 -7.30 -10.28
N PHE A 278 0.57 -7.69 -10.04
CA PHE A 278 -0.57 -7.12 -10.74
C PHE A 278 -0.96 -5.72 -10.25
N PHE A 279 -0.97 -5.49 -8.93
CA PHE A 279 -1.47 -4.24 -8.33
C PHE A 279 -0.39 -3.17 -8.13
N ILE A 280 0.90 -3.53 -8.13
CA ILE A 280 2.00 -2.58 -7.95
C ILE A 280 2.96 -2.59 -9.14
N PHE A 281 3.55 -3.73 -9.51
CA PHE A 281 4.64 -3.75 -10.50
C PHE A 281 4.20 -3.33 -11.89
N ILE A 282 3.18 -4.01 -12.43
CA ILE A 282 2.66 -3.70 -13.77
C ILE A 282 2.24 -2.23 -13.83
N PRO A 283 1.44 -1.70 -12.88
CA PRO A 283 1.09 -0.29 -12.84
C PRO A 283 2.30 0.64 -12.81
N VAL A 284 3.28 0.38 -11.95
CA VAL A 284 4.46 1.23 -11.80
C VAL A 284 5.32 1.22 -13.07
N ILE A 285 5.58 0.05 -13.66
CA ILE A 285 6.39 -0.07 -14.88
C ILE A 285 5.68 0.64 -16.04
N LEU A 286 4.38 0.38 -16.24
CA LEU A 286 3.60 1.05 -17.29
C LEU A 286 3.56 2.57 -17.07
N TYR A 287 3.50 3.01 -15.81
CA TYR A 287 3.54 4.43 -15.47
C TYR A 287 4.87 5.09 -15.84
N PHE A 288 6.00 4.39 -15.62
CA PHE A 288 7.32 4.89 -16.00
C PHE A 288 7.59 4.82 -17.51
N ILE A 289 7.01 3.84 -18.22
CA ILE A 289 7.17 3.70 -19.67
C ILE A 289 6.22 4.65 -20.42
N SER A 290 5.04 4.95 -19.88
CA SER A 290 3.99 5.80 -20.47
C SER A 290 4.50 7.08 -21.15
N PRO A 291 5.42 7.87 -20.55
CA PRO A 291 5.98 9.07 -21.17
C PRO A 291 6.78 8.80 -22.44
N TYR A 292 7.47 7.65 -22.53
CA TYR A 292 8.30 7.29 -23.67
C TYR A 292 7.50 6.75 -24.85
N ILE A 293 6.35 6.13 -24.58
CA ILE A 293 5.45 5.56 -25.60
C ILE A 293 4.31 6.51 -25.99
N GLY A 294 4.25 7.71 -25.40
CA GLY A 294 3.19 8.69 -25.66
C GLY A 294 1.79 8.27 -25.18
N LEU A 295 1.68 7.26 -24.31
CA LEU A 295 0.41 6.79 -23.74
C LEU A 295 -0.01 7.63 -22.53
N CYS A 296 0.00 8.95 -22.64
CA CYS A 296 -0.51 9.82 -21.59
C CYS A 296 -2.02 10.06 -21.76
N ASN A 297 -2.79 9.02 -21.43
CA ASN A 297 -4.24 9.14 -21.26
C ASN A 297 -4.57 9.25 -19.76
N ASP A 298 -5.35 10.25 -19.38
CA ASP A 298 -5.80 10.47 -18.00
C ASP A 298 -6.54 9.26 -17.44
N TRP A 299 -7.28 8.52 -18.28
CA TRP A 299 -7.98 7.28 -17.90
C TRP A 299 -7.02 6.12 -17.61
N ALA A 300 -5.92 6.02 -18.36
CA ALA A 300 -4.90 5.01 -18.10
C ALA A 300 -4.18 5.33 -16.79
N ALA A 301 -3.82 6.61 -16.56
CA ALA A 301 -3.22 7.05 -15.30
C ALA A 301 -4.16 6.81 -14.10
N LEU A 302 -5.47 7.04 -14.27
CA LEU A 302 -6.49 6.75 -13.26
C LEU A 302 -6.53 5.25 -12.93
N LEU A 303 -6.54 4.38 -13.95
CA LEU A 303 -6.55 2.93 -13.76
C LEU A 303 -5.30 2.43 -13.04
N LEU A 304 -4.10 2.86 -13.46
CA LEU A 304 -2.85 2.44 -12.83
C LEU A 304 -2.77 2.90 -11.37
N GLN A 305 -3.24 4.12 -11.07
CA GLN A 305 -3.33 4.62 -9.69
C GLN A 305 -4.36 3.85 -8.86
N ALA A 306 -5.51 3.50 -9.44
CA ALA A 306 -6.54 2.71 -8.77
C ALA A 306 -6.02 1.32 -8.36
N LEU A 307 -5.27 0.66 -9.25
CA LEU A 307 -4.63 -0.62 -8.94
C LEU A 307 -3.66 -0.51 -7.76
N CYS A 308 -2.78 0.50 -7.77
CA CYS A 308 -1.88 0.76 -6.65
C CYS A 308 -2.64 1.05 -5.34
N GLN A 309 -3.73 1.81 -5.40
CA GLN A 309 -4.54 2.16 -4.24
C GLN A 309 -5.27 0.96 -3.64
N LEU A 310 -5.67 -0.03 -4.44
CA LEU A 310 -6.38 -1.23 -3.98
C LEU A 310 -5.45 -2.30 -3.39
N TYR A 311 -4.13 -2.20 -3.62
CA TYR A 311 -3.16 -3.17 -3.11
C TYR A 311 -3.28 -3.46 -1.59
N PRO A 312 -3.38 -2.45 -0.69
CA PRO A 312 -3.50 -2.68 0.75
C PRO A 312 -4.75 -3.47 1.17
N PHE A 313 -5.78 -3.53 0.33
CA PHE A 313 -6.96 -4.37 0.56
C PHE A 313 -6.73 -5.82 0.13
N PHE A 314 -6.10 -6.03 -1.03
CA PHE A 314 -5.86 -7.38 -1.56
C PHE A 314 -4.72 -8.13 -0.85
N GLU A 315 -3.74 -7.42 -0.28
CA GLU A 315 -2.61 -8.01 0.43
C GLU A 315 -3.00 -9.00 1.56
N PRO A 316 -3.90 -8.66 2.51
CA PRO A 316 -4.26 -9.56 3.61
C PRO A 316 -5.11 -10.78 3.17
N ILE A 317 -5.80 -10.70 2.03
CA ILE A 317 -6.79 -11.71 1.61
C ILE A 317 -6.16 -13.11 1.42
N PRO A 318 -5.07 -13.29 0.65
CA PRO A 318 -4.44 -14.60 0.53
C PRO A 318 -3.97 -15.16 1.87
N ILE A 319 -3.50 -14.31 2.79
CA ILE A 319 -3.04 -14.77 4.10
C ILE A 319 -4.22 -15.39 4.88
N ILE A 320 -5.37 -14.71 4.87
CA ILE A 320 -6.57 -15.18 5.57
C ILE A 320 -7.10 -16.49 4.98
N PHE A 321 -7.15 -16.62 3.66
CA PHE A 321 -7.78 -17.78 3.00
C PHE A 321 -6.84 -18.97 2.73
N LEU A 322 -5.53 -18.75 2.58
CA LEU A 322 -4.58 -19.81 2.22
C LEU A 322 -3.84 -20.40 3.41
N VAL A 323 -3.83 -19.71 4.57
CA VAL A 323 -3.35 -20.30 5.83
C VAL A 323 -4.53 -20.98 6.52
N ASP A 324 -4.49 -22.31 6.60
CA ASP A 324 -5.59 -23.12 7.12
C ASP A 324 -6.05 -22.70 8.53
N ASP A 325 -5.12 -22.41 9.44
CA ASP A 325 -5.43 -21.95 10.80
C ASP A 325 -6.24 -20.65 10.80
N TYR A 326 -5.90 -19.71 9.91
CA TYR A 326 -6.59 -18.44 9.75
C TYR A 326 -7.92 -18.60 9.02
N ARG A 327 -7.97 -19.42 7.95
CA ARG A 327 -9.20 -19.68 7.19
C ARG A 327 -10.25 -20.32 8.09
N ASN A 328 -9.87 -21.37 8.81
CA ASN A 328 -10.81 -22.09 9.69
C ASN A 328 -11.30 -21.20 10.82
N ALA A 329 -10.42 -20.39 11.41
CA ALA A 329 -10.81 -19.41 12.42
C ALA A 329 -11.77 -18.34 11.88
N PHE A 330 -11.47 -17.79 10.70
CA PHE A 330 -12.30 -16.80 10.02
C PHE A 330 -13.69 -17.36 9.68
N LEU A 331 -13.76 -18.52 9.02
CA LEU A 331 -15.03 -19.15 8.67
C LEU A 331 -15.84 -19.55 9.91
N ASN A 332 -15.20 -20.06 10.97
CA ASN A 332 -15.88 -20.37 12.22
C ASN A 332 -16.42 -19.12 12.94
N PHE A 333 -15.69 -18.00 12.88
CA PHE A 333 -16.16 -16.73 13.42
C PHE A 333 -17.41 -16.26 12.67
N PHE A 334 -17.37 -16.21 11.33
CA PHE A 334 -18.53 -15.84 10.51
C PHE A 334 -19.70 -16.80 10.72
N ARG A 335 -19.45 -18.11 10.77
CA ARG A 335 -20.49 -19.12 11.04
C ARG A 335 -21.17 -18.91 12.38
N ARG A 336 -20.41 -18.58 13.44
CA ARG A 336 -20.99 -18.27 14.77
C ARG A 336 -21.77 -16.97 14.80
N VAL A 337 -21.33 -15.94 14.06
CA VAL A 337 -22.05 -14.68 13.95
C VAL A 337 -23.37 -14.86 13.18
N LEU A 338 -23.35 -15.63 12.08
CA LEU A 338 -24.54 -15.97 11.29
C LEU A 338 -25.48 -16.96 12.01
N SER A 339 -24.94 -17.89 12.80
CA SER A 339 -25.70 -18.93 13.52
C SER A 339 -26.31 -18.44 14.84
N LYS A 340 -25.87 -17.31 15.41
CA LYS A 340 -26.43 -16.76 16.66
C LYS A 340 -27.90 -16.34 16.57
N ASN A 341 -28.50 -16.33 15.37
CA ASN A 341 -29.90 -16.01 15.16
C ASN A 341 -30.87 -17.21 15.21
N GLN A 342 -30.38 -18.43 15.45
CA GLN A 342 -31.26 -19.57 15.77
C GLN A 342 -31.28 -19.80 17.28
N VAL A 343 -32.10 -19.03 17.99
CA VAL A 343 -32.58 -19.43 19.32
C VAL A 343 -33.48 -20.64 19.06
N ALA A 344 -32.93 -21.85 19.21
CA ALA A 344 -33.74 -23.05 19.23
C ALA A 344 -34.71 -22.93 20.42
N SER A 345 -36.02 -22.83 20.13
CA SER A 345 -37.05 -22.94 21.15
C SER A 345 -36.90 -24.31 21.80
N VAL A 346 -36.50 -24.34 23.07
CA VAL A 346 -36.52 -25.57 23.87
C VAL A 346 -37.99 -25.93 24.04
N GLN A 347 -38.48 -26.92 23.29
CA GLN A 347 -39.75 -27.56 23.63
C GLN A 347 -39.52 -28.35 24.90
N VAL A 348 -40.13 -27.90 25.99
CA VAL A 348 -40.21 -28.64 27.25
C VAL A 348 -40.98 -29.92 26.96
N TYR A 349 -40.30 -31.05 27.08
CA TYR A 349 -40.94 -32.36 27.02
C TYR A 349 -41.57 -32.62 28.39
N GLU A 350 -42.89 -32.52 28.50
CA GLU A 350 -43.63 -33.04 29.65
C GLU A 350 -43.68 -34.58 29.54
N PRO A 351 -43.12 -35.32 30.51
CA PRO A 351 -43.22 -36.77 30.50
C PRO A 351 -44.65 -37.17 30.89
N ASN A 352 -45.25 -38.04 30.07
CA ASN A 352 -46.56 -38.64 30.34
C ASN A 352 -46.60 -39.23 31.75
N GLN A 353 -47.57 -38.79 32.56
CA GLN A 353 -47.94 -39.47 33.80
C GLN A 353 -48.58 -40.81 33.43
N ASP A 354 -47.78 -41.87 33.46
CA ASP A 354 -48.32 -43.23 33.44
C ASP A 354 -49.17 -43.44 34.70
N SER A 355 -50.44 -43.69 34.46
CA SER A 355 -51.45 -44.11 35.41
C SER A 355 -51.01 -45.36 36.18
N LEU A 356 -50.64 -45.18 37.45
CA LEU A 356 -50.64 -46.24 38.45
C LEU A 356 -52.09 -46.63 38.75
N SER A 357 -52.50 -47.83 38.32
CA SER A 357 -53.71 -48.49 38.80
C SER A 357 -53.40 -49.23 40.12
N PRO A 358 -54.36 -49.26 41.06
CA PRO A 358 -54.15 -49.57 42.48
C PRO A 358 -53.89 -51.03 42.83
#